data_AF-A0A844XBC1-F1
#
_entry.id   AF-A0A844XBC1-F1
#
_cell.length_a   1.000
_cell.length_b   1.000
_cell.length_c   1.000
_cell.angle_alpha   90.00
_cell.angle_beta   90.00
_cell.angle_gamma   90.00
#
_symmetry.space_group_name_H-M   'P 1'
#
loop_
_entity.id
_entity.type
_entity.pdbx_description
1 polymer ?
#
loop_
_entity_poly.entity_id
_entity_poly.type
_entity_poly.pdbx_seq_one_letter_code
_entity_poly.pdbx_strand_id
1 'polypeptide(L)'
;MSAELEIRMAQMAARFAARAGEHEAALRAAVAADDREAIASQAHRLAGIAGMFGQSEIGEAAAWLEEVVKIDGDYLAASELLSALLRGLET
;
A
#
# COMPACT_ATOMS: atom_id res chain seq x y z
N MET A 1 0.90 -25.89 -5.85
CA MET A 1 2.01 -25.05 -5.36
C MET A 1 2.95 -25.95 -4.55
N SER A 2 4.26 -25.73 -4.55
CA SER A 2 5.18 -26.54 -3.72
C SER A 2 5.30 -25.93 -2.31
N ALA A 3 5.54 -26.74 -1.30
CA ALA A 3 5.68 -26.28 0.10
C ALA A 3 6.79 -25.23 0.28
N GLU A 4 7.88 -25.33 -0.48
CA GLU A 4 8.96 -24.33 -0.51
C GLU A 4 8.47 -22.95 -1.00
N LEU A 5 7.59 -22.92 -2.00
CA LEU A 5 7.06 -21.66 -2.54
C LEU A 5 6.10 -20.99 -1.54
N GLU A 6 5.28 -21.78 -0.85
CA GLU A 6 4.39 -21.29 0.21
C GLU A 6 5.17 -20.66 1.37
N ILE A 7 6.26 -21.30 1.83
CA ILE A 7 7.12 -20.77 2.89
C ILE A 7 7.75 -19.43 2.45
N ARG A 8 8.23 -19.33 1.21
CA ARG A 8 8.81 -18.08 0.70
C ARG A 8 7.77 -16.96 0.61
N MET A 9 6.57 -17.25 0.12
CA MET A 9 5.48 -16.26 0.07
C MET A 9 5.09 -15.78 1.47
N ALA A 10 4.96 -16.69 2.44
CA ALA A 10 4.67 -16.33 3.83
C ALA A 10 5.76 -15.44 4.45
N GLN A 11 7.04 -15.72 4.18
CA GLN A 11 8.15 -14.87 4.63
C GLN A 11 8.12 -13.47 4.00
N MET A 12 7.77 -13.38 2.71
CA MET A 12 7.64 -12.09 2.04
C MET A 12 6.44 -11.30 2.56
N ALA A 13 5.30 -11.95 2.79
CA ALA A 13 4.13 -11.35 3.42
C ALA A 13 4.44 -10.83 4.83
N ALA A 14 5.15 -11.61 5.65
CA ALA A 14 5.58 -11.17 6.98
C ALA A 14 6.50 -9.95 6.93
N ARG A 15 7.42 -9.89 5.96
CA ARG A 15 8.28 -8.71 5.74
C ARG A 15 7.49 -7.49 5.28
N PHE A 16 6.45 -7.70 4.46
CA PHE A 16 5.56 -6.62 4.04
C PHE A 16 4.80 -6.04 5.24
N ALA A 17 4.18 -6.90 6.06
CA ALA A 17 3.50 -6.48 7.29
C ALA A 17 4.44 -5.75 8.25
N ALA A 18 5.67 -6.25 8.45
CA ALA A 18 6.68 -5.59 9.29
C ALA A 18 7.13 -4.22 8.77
N ARG A 19 6.87 -3.90 7.49
CA ARG A 19 7.16 -2.60 6.87
C ARG A 19 5.92 -1.74 6.66
N ALA A 20 4.74 -2.19 7.10
CA ALA A 20 3.49 -1.46 6.88
C ALA A 20 3.56 -0.03 7.46
N GLY A 21 4.16 0.15 8.64
CA GLY A 21 4.41 1.46 9.24
C GLY A 21 5.36 2.35 8.43
N GLU A 22 6.38 1.78 7.78
CA GLU A 22 7.27 2.54 6.90
C GLU A 22 6.51 3.06 5.66
N HIS A 23 5.66 2.21 5.08
CA HIS A 23 4.81 2.58 3.95
C HIS A 23 3.78 3.65 4.34
N GLU A 24 3.18 3.51 5.52
CA GLU A 24 2.21 4.48 6.03
C GLU A 24 2.84 5.85 6.31
N ALA A 25 4.02 5.86 6.95
CA ALA A 25 4.75 7.09 7.21
C ALA A 25 5.18 7.79 5.92
N ALA A 26 5.64 7.03 4.92
CA ALA A 26 6.00 7.57 3.61
C ALA A 26 4.79 8.16 2.88
N LEU A 27 3.64 7.49 2.91
CA LEU A 27 2.39 8.00 2.33
C LEU A 27 1.96 9.31 3.00
N ARG A 28 1.93 9.36 4.34
CA ARG A 28 1.56 10.58 5.08
C ARG A 28 2.51 11.74 4.78
N ALA A 29 3.82 11.48 4.67
CA ALA A 29 4.79 12.51 4.33
C ALA A 29 4.54 13.08 2.91
N ALA A 30 4.26 12.21 1.94
CA ALA A 30 3.95 12.63 0.57
C ALA A 30 2.65 13.45 0.49
N VAL A 31 1.61 13.03 1.21
CA VAL A 31 0.33 13.78 1.33
C VAL A 31 0.56 15.16 1.99
N ALA A 32 1.32 15.23 3.07
CA ALA A 32 1.62 16.49 3.75
C ALA A 32 2.42 17.47 2.88
N ALA A 33 3.20 16.96 1.92
CA ALA A 33 3.96 17.74 0.96
C ALA A 33 3.19 18.06 -0.33
N ASP A 34 1.97 17.54 -0.51
CA ASP A 34 1.23 17.54 -1.78
C ASP A 34 2.06 16.98 -2.96
N ASP A 35 2.94 16.02 -2.67
CA ASP A 35 3.82 15.39 -3.65
C ASP A 35 3.07 14.24 -4.36
N ARG A 36 2.27 14.62 -5.35
CA ARG A 36 1.45 13.70 -6.16
C ARG A 36 2.26 12.59 -6.82
N GLU A 37 3.48 12.87 -7.27
CA GLU A 37 4.34 11.85 -7.87
C GLU A 37 4.76 10.80 -6.84
N ALA A 38 5.16 11.24 -5.64
CA ALA A 38 5.49 10.33 -4.55
C ALA A 38 4.27 9.52 -4.08
N ILE A 39 3.08 10.13 -4.00
CA ILE A 39 1.84 9.43 -3.64
C ILE A 39 1.53 8.34 -4.67
N ALA A 40 1.52 8.66 -5.96
CA ALA A 40 1.24 7.70 -7.02
C ALA A 40 2.27 6.56 -7.05
N SER A 41 3.55 6.86 -6.83
CA SER A 41 4.62 5.86 -6.80
C SER A 41 4.46 4.87 -5.62
N GLN A 42 4.12 5.37 -4.43
CA GLN A 42 3.84 4.52 -3.26
C GLN A 42 2.58 3.67 -3.49
N ALA A 43 1.51 4.29 -3.98
CA ALA A 43 0.25 3.62 -4.29
C ALA A 43 0.45 2.48 -5.31
N HIS A 44 1.15 2.75 -6.41
CA HIS A 44 1.47 1.75 -7.43
C HIS A 44 2.23 0.55 -6.86
N ARG A 45 3.27 0.82 -6.05
CA ARG A 45 4.06 -0.23 -5.41
C ARG A 45 3.19 -1.09 -4.50
N LEU A 46 2.36 -0.47 -3.66
CA LEU A 46 1.48 -1.16 -2.71
C LEU A 46 0.42 -2.00 -3.44
N ALA A 47 -0.19 -1.47 -4.50
CA ALA A 47 -1.13 -2.19 -5.34
C ALA A 47 -0.51 -3.48 -5.91
N GLY A 48 0.73 -3.39 -6.39
CA GLY A 48 1.44 -4.54 -6.97
C GLY A 48 1.82 -5.62 -5.95
N ILE A 49 2.26 -5.23 -4.75
CA ILE A 49 2.77 -6.20 -3.76
C ILE A 49 1.70 -6.75 -2.82
N ALA A 50 0.68 -5.94 -2.47
CA ALA A 50 -0.34 -6.35 -1.50
C ALA A 50 -1.21 -7.51 -2.03
N GLY A 51 -1.60 -7.45 -3.31
CA GLY A 51 -2.34 -8.53 -3.96
C GLY A 51 -1.56 -9.85 -4.00
N MET A 52 -0.22 -9.80 -4.09
CA MET A 52 0.62 -10.99 -4.07
C MET A 52 0.63 -11.71 -2.71
N PHE A 53 0.33 -10.99 -1.62
CA PHE A 53 0.37 -11.51 -0.24
C PHE A 53 -1.01 -11.74 0.38
N GLY A 54 -2.08 -11.70 -0.42
CA GLY A 54 -3.45 -11.90 0.06
C GLY A 54 -4.04 -10.69 0.79
N GLN A 55 -3.42 -9.52 0.65
CA GLN A 55 -3.90 -8.25 1.22
C GLN A 55 -4.71 -7.46 0.18
N SER A 56 -5.79 -8.07 -0.31
CA SER A 56 -6.56 -7.52 -1.44
C SER A 56 -7.12 -6.14 -1.17
N GLU A 57 -7.62 -5.87 0.05
CA GLU A 57 -8.16 -4.55 0.43
C GLU A 57 -7.11 -3.44 0.34
N ILE A 58 -5.87 -3.73 0.76
CA ILE A 58 -4.75 -2.78 0.62
C ILE A 58 -4.41 -2.57 -0.85
N GLY A 59 -4.41 -3.65 -1.64
CA GLY A 59 -4.15 -3.57 -3.08
C GLY A 59 -5.18 -2.71 -3.81
N GLU A 60 -6.46 -2.89 -3.50
CA GLU A 60 -7.58 -2.13 -4.06
C GLU A 60 -7.56 -0.65 -3.64
N ALA A 61 -7.36 -0.38 -2.34
CA ALA A 61 -7.24 1.00 -1.86
C ALA A 61 -6.04 1.73 -2.48
N ALA A 62 -4.91 1.04 -2.67
CA ALA A 62 -3.74 1.58 -3.31
C ALA A 62 -3.96 1.84 -4.81
N ALA A 63 -4.61 0.92 -5.53
CA ALA A 63 -4.97 1.13 -6.93
C ALA A 63 -5.93 2.33 -7.09
N TRP A 64 -6.93 2.45 -6.21
CA TRP A 64 -7.85 3.58 -6.20
C TRP A 64 -7.12 4.91 -5.95
N LEU A 65 -6.22 4.96 -4.96
CA LEU A 65 -5.41 6.15 -4.70
C LEU A 65 -4.54 6.53 -5.91
N GLU A 66 -3.88 5.56 -6.54
CA GLU A 66 -3.06 5.79 -7.74
C GLU A 66 -3.89 6.41 -8.87
N GLU A 67 -5.09 5.89 -9.12
CA GLU A 67 -5.98 6.39 -10.15
C GLU A 67 -6.47 7.81 -9.86
N VAL A 68 -6.93 8.09 -8.63
CA VAL A 68 -7.41 9.42 -8.23
C VAL A 68 -6.30 10.47 -8.39
N VAL A 69 -5.07 10.16 -7.99
CA VAL A 69 -3.93 11.07 -8.15
C VAL A 69 -3.61 11.30 -9.62
N LYS A 70 -3.62 10.26 -10.46
CA LYS A 70 -3.32 10.34 -11.91
C LYS A 70 -4.29 11.21 -12.69
N ILE A 71 -5.57 11.23 -12.30
CA ILE A 71 -6.61 12.07 -12.93
C ILE A 71 -6.72 13.46 -12.30
N ASP A 72 -5.74 13.83 -11.47
CA ASP A 72 -5.70 15.05 -10.68
C ASP A 72 -6.89 15.26 -9.71
N GLY A 73 -7.54 14.18 -9.27
CA GLY A 73 -8.67 14.22 -8.34
C GLY A 73 -8.31 14.53 -6.89
N ASP A 74 -9.35 14.62 -6.04
CA ASP A 74 -9.20 14.73 -4.59
C ASP A 74 -8.82 13.37 -3.98
N TYR A 75 -7.53 13.22 -3.69
CA TYR A 75 -6.94 11.97 -3.21
C TYR A 75 -6.99 11.80 -1.68
N LEU A 76 -7.52 12.77 -0.92
CA LEU A 76 -7.45 12.75 0.54
C LEU A 76 -8.19 11.54 1.13
N ALA A 77 -9.43 11.28 0.70
CA ALA A 77 -10.21 10.14 1.17
C ALA A 77 -9.55 8.78 0.83
N ALA A 78 -8.99 8.67 -0.37
CA ALA A 78 -8.29 7.46 -0.80
C ALA A 78 -6.99 7.25 0.01
N SER A 79 -6.26 8.34 0.30
CA SER A 79 -5.02 8.28 1.08
C SER A 79 -5.27 7.91 2.55
N GLU A 80 -6.35 8.43 3.16
CA GLU A 80 -6.77 8.07 4.52
C GLU A 80 -7.20 6.61 4.63
N LEU A 81 -7.96 6.10 3.65
CA LEU A 81 -8.34 4.68 3.60
C LEU A 81 -7.11 3.77 3.56
N LEU A 82 -6.18 4.04 2.65
CA LEU A 82 -4.96 3.24 2.52
C LEU A 82 -4.10 3.31 3.79
N SER A 83 -3.96 4.51 4.36
CA SER A 83 -3.24 4.71 5.64
C SER A 83 -3.87 3.91 6.78
N ALA A 84 -5.20 3.90 6.90
CA ALA A 84 -5.91 3.13 7.91
C ALA A 84 -5.66 1.62 7.77
N LEU A 85 -5.70 1.09 6.54
CA LEU A 85 -5.45 -0.33 6.28
C LEU A 85 -4.00 -0.72 6.60
N LEU A 86 -3.02 0.13 6.24
CA LEU A 86 -1.61 -0.12 6.56
C LEU A 86 -1.35 -0.17 8.08
N ARG A 87 -1.97 0.73 8.85
CA ARG A 87 -1.89 0.68 10.32
C ARG A 87 -2.52 -0.59 10.91
N GLY A 88 -3.54 -1.14 10.25
CA GLY A 88 -4.19 -2.39 10.66
C GLY A 88 -3.27 -3.61 10.61
N LEU A 89 -2.22 -3.59 9.78
CA LEU A 89 -1.26 -4.70 9.64
C LEU A 89 -0.25 -4.80 10.79
N GLU A 90 -0.12 -3.76 11.63
CA GLU A 90 0.81 -3.75 12.77
C GLU A 90 0.24 -4.44 14.03
N THR A 91 -1.00 -4.93 13.96
CA THR A 91 -1.76 -5.55 15.07
C THR A 91 -1.63 -7.07 15.10
#